data_AF-A0A7X5HYJ0-F1
#
_entry.id   AF-A0A7X5HYJ0-F1
#
_cell.length_a   1.000
_cell.length_b   1.000
_cell.length_c   1.000
_cell.angle_alpha   90.00
_cell.angle_beta   90.00
_cell.angle_gamma   90.00
#
_symmetry.space_group_name_H-M   'P 1'
#
loop_
_entity.id
_entity.type
_entity.pdbx_description
1 polymer ?
#
loop_
_entity_poly.entity_id
_entity_poly.type
_entity_poly.pdbx_seq_one_letter_code
_entity_poly.pdbx_strand_id
1 'polypeptide(L)'
;MKADVSVEEFLKDEKAHQIMLLSLKEILPVANNWFAFLISIIIAIISSVLIGFETNTVEHFSGMVGKCLDIELSILGCVLAVYSIMLAFFNKDFMKCLLKSKSGNKSVLKRYVSYYESILFLYFIGLCMTGIYMLVLSFIPSDFVLTDNNILNSILASVLIFVYISYTIRIFYEVKGLIYNTIMLFRASIAEQFME
;
A
#
# COMPACT_ATOMS: atom_id res chain seq x y z
N MET A 1 -36.29 -13.72 5.20
CA MET A 1 -36.04 -12.55 6.06
C MET A 1 -34.70 -12.69 6.79
N LYS A 2 -33.58 -12.72 6.04
CA LYS A 2 -32.19 -12.80 6.54
C LYS A 2 -31.22 -11.93 5.71
N ALA A 3 -31.77 -11.16 4.75
CA ALA A 3 -31.01 -10.29 3.87
C ALA A 3 -30.81 -8.88 4.46
N ASP A 4 -31.69 -8.44 5.37
CA ASP A 4 -31.67 -7.07 5.90
C ASP A 4 -30.45 -6.80 6.81
N VAL A 5 -30.07 -7.77 7.66
CA VAL A 5 -28.91 -7.65 8.55
C VAL A 5 -27.60 -7.50 7.78
N SER A 6 -27.50 -8.08 6.58
CA SER A 6 -26.30 -7.94 5.74
C SER A 6 -26.21 -6.58 5.04
N VAL A 7 -27.33 -5.96 4.67
CA VAL A 7 -27.33 -4.65 3.99
C VAL A 7 -27.06 -3.53 4.99
N GLU A 8 -27.63 -3.60 6.20
CA GLU A 8 -27.30 -2.68 7.29
C GLU A 8 -25.80 -2.68 7.66
N GLU A 9 -25.10 -3.80 7.43
CA GLU A 9 -23.66 -3.91 7.68
C GLU A 9 -22.78 -3.19 6.63
N PHE A 10 -23.32 -2.94 5.43
CA PHE A 10 -22.72 -2.14 4.36
C PHE A 10 -23.17 -0.68 4.39
N LEU A 11 -24.35 -0.40 4.96
CA LEU A 11 -24.87 0.97 5.16
C LEU A 11 -24.31 1.63 6.43
N LYS A 12 -23.54 0.92 7.25
CA LYS A 12 -22.77 1.55 8.33
C LYS A 12 -21.68 2.42 7.70
N ASP A 13 -21.81 3.74 7.90
CA ASP A 13 -20.76 4.71 7.59
C ASP A 13 -19.48 4.38 8.36
N GLU A 14 -18.59 3.59 7.75
CA GLU A 14 -17.22 3.46 8.22
C GLU A 14 -16.51 4.79 7.94
N LYS A 15 -16.20 5.53 9.02
CA LYS A 15 -15.51 6.83 8.90
C LYS A 15 -14.18 6.63 8.18
N ALA A 16 -13.83 7.55 7.27
CA ALA A 16 -12.58 7.49 6.50
C ALA A 16 -11.33 7.18 7.35
N HIS A 17 -11.24 7.76 8.56
CA HIS A 17 -10.14 7.49 9.50
C HIS A 17 -10.02 6.00 9.91
N GLN A 18 -11.14 5.28 10.07
CA GLN A 18 -11.12 3.86 10.42
C GLN A 18 -10.57 3.01 9.26
N ILE A 19 -10.96 3.36 8.03
CA ILE A 19 -10.45 2.71 6.81
C ILE A 19 -8.95 3.00 6.68
N MET A 20 -8.50 4.24 6.90
CA MET A 20 -7.07 4.59 6.88
C MET A 20 -6.24 3.79 7.90
N LEU A 21 -6.75 3.62 9.13
CA LEU A 21 -6.06 2.80 10.14
C LEU A 21 -6.00 1.32 9.75
N LEU A 22 -7.04 0.80 9.08
CA LEU A 22 -7.03 -0.56 8.54
C LEU A 22 -6.02 -0.68 7.39
N SER A 23 -5.96 0.30 6.48
CA SER A 23 -4.97 0.38 5.40
C SER A 23 -3.54 0.30 5.92
N LEU A 24 -3.20 1.06 6.96
CA LEU A 24 -1.84 1.05 7.51
C LEU A 24 -1.47 -0.31 8.14
N LYS A 25 -2.45 -1.10 8.59
CA LYS A 25 -2.21 -2.46 9.09
C LYS A 25 -1.84 -3.43 7.97
N GLU A 26 -2.22 -3.16 6.73
CA GLU A 26 -1.83 -4.00 5.58
C GLU A 26 -0.31 -3.93 5.32
N ILE A 27 0.37 -2.84 5.72
CA ILE A 27 1.84 -2.72 5.65
C ILE A 27 2.55 -3.54 6.74
N LEU A 28 1.87 -3.84 7.86
CA LEU A 28 2.49 -4.53 8.98
C LEU A 28 2.78 -6.00 8.62
N PRO A 29 3.89 -6.57 9.12
CA PRO A 29 4.24 -7.95 8.85
C PRO A 29 3.14 -8.89 9.38
N VAL A 30 2.35 -9.45 8.47
CA VAL A 30 1.50 -10.60 8.77
C VAL A 30 2.43 -11.79 9.03
N ALA A 31 2.13 -12.60 10.05
CA ALA A 31 3.00 -13.68 10.55
C ALA A 31 3.56 -14.63 9.46
N ASN A 32 2.92 -14.71 8.30
CA ASN A 32 3.33 -15.56 7.18
C ASN A 32 4.28 -14.88 6.16
N ASN A 33 4.67 -13.61 6.35
CA ASN A 33 5.43 -12.83 5.34
C ASN A 33 6.76 -12.23 5.87
N TRP A 34 7.32 -12.81 6.93
CA TRP A 34 8.56 -12.34 7.57
C TRP A 34 9.79 -12.35 6.65
N PHE A 35 9.84 -13.28 5.69
CA PHE A 35 10.96 -13.37 4.75
C PHE A 35 11.02 -12.17 3.79
N ALA A 36 9.87 -11.80 3.22
CA ALA A 36 9.79 -10.57 2.42
C ALA A 36 10.05 -9.33 3.29
N PHE A 37 9.71 -9.41 4.58
CA PHE A 37 10.01 -8.34 5.52
C PHE A 37 11.52 -8.12 5.67
N LEU A 38 12.26 -9.20 5.89
CA LEU A 38 13.71 -9.16 6.01
C LEU A 38 14.40 -8.68 4.73
N ILE A 39 13.97 -9.19 3.55
CA ILE A 39 14.56 -8.79 2.27
C ILE A 39 14.40 -7.29 2.03
N SER A 40 13.19 -6.74 2.24
CA SER A 40 12.96 -5.30 2.04
C SER A 40 13.81 -4.43 2.97
N ILE A 41 14.08 -4.87 4.21
CA ILE A 41 14.99 -4.18 5.12
C ILE A 41 16.41 -4.22 4.59
N ILE A 42 16.89 -5.38 4.14
CA ILE A 42 18.25 -5.52 3.60
C ILE A 42 18.45 -4.59 2.40
N ILE A 43 17.51 -4.57 1.46
CA ILE A 43 17.57 -3.68 0.30
C ILE A 43 17.57 -2.21 0.76
N ALA A 44 16.70 -1.84 1.69
CA ALA A 44 16.64 -0.48 2.23
C ALA A 44 17.96 -0.06 2.92
N ILE A 45 18.58 -0.94 3.70
CA ILE A 45 19.88 -0.67 4.35
C ILE A 45 20.94 -0.40 3.28
N ILE A 46 21.09 -1.31 2.32
CA ILE A 46 22.10 -1.19 1.26
C ILE A 46 21.90 0.12 0.50
N SER A 47 20.70 0.40 0.01
CA SER A 47 20.41 1.63 -0.73
C SER A 47 20.64 2.89 0.11
N SER A 48 20.28 2.89 1.39
CA SER A 48 20.43 4.05 2.28
C SER A 48 21.88 4.39 2.61
N VAL A 49 22.74 3.36 2.76
CA VAL A 49 24.17 3.56 2.99
C VAL A 49 24.84 4.08 1.72
N LEU A 50 24.49 3.51 0.56
CA LEU A 50 25.03 3.97 -0.72
C LEU A 50 24.70 5.44 -1.00
N ILE A 51 23.48 5.89 -0.69
CA ILE A 51 23.08 7.29 -0.94
C ILE A 51 23.62 8.23 0.15
N GLY A 52 23.56 7.84 1.42
CA GLY A 52 23.89 8.75 2.53
C GLY A 52 25.38 9.02 2.73
N PHE A 53 26.27 8.22 2.14
CA PHE A 53 27.72 8.47 2.12
C PHE A 53 28.20 9.19 0.84
N GLU A 54 27.30 9.49 -0.08
CA GLU A 54 27.63 10.19 -1.33
C GLU A 54 27.71 11.71 -1.10
N THR A 55 28.64 12.39 -1.78
CA THR A 55 28.83 13.84 -1.62
C THR A 55 27.59 14.65 -2.01
N ASN A 56 26.81 14.18 -2.99
CA ASN A 56 25.59 14.84 -3.47
C ASN A 56 24.33 14.11 -2.95
N THR A 57 24.29 13.79 -1.65
CA THR A 57 23.22 13.00 -1.02
C THR A 57 21.82 13.56 -1.34
N VAL A 58 21.61 14.88 -1.20
CA VAL A 58 20.29 15.51 -1.38
C VAL A 58 19.79 15.38 -2.82
N GLU A 59 20.67 15.59 -3.80
CA GLU A 59 20.33 15.50 -5.22
C GLU A 59 19.98 14.06 -5.62
N HIS A 60 20.81 13.10 -5.24
CA HIS A 60 20.55 11.68 -5.52
C HIS A 60 19.28 11.18 -4.84
N PHE A 61 19.05 11.58 -3.59
CA PHE A 61 17.86 11.21 -2.85
C PHE A 61 16.60 11.85 -3.45
N SER A 62 16.63 13.15 -3.79
CA SER A 62 15.52 13.83 -4.48
C SER A 62 15.17 13.18 -5.82
N GLY A 63 16.19 12.87 -6.64
CA GLY A 63 15.98 12.16 -7.90
C GLY A 63 15.38 10.76 -7.71
N MET A 64 15.73 10.05 -6.64
CA MET A 64 15.12 8.77 -6.29
C MET A 64 13.67 8.93 -5.83
N VAL A 65 13.38 9.90 -4.95
CA VAL A 65 12.02 10.20 -4.48
C VAL A 65 11.11 10.56 -5.64
N GLY A 66 11.59 11.36 -6.61
CA GLY A 66 10.84 11.67 -7.83
C GLY A 66 10.47 10.42 -8.63
N LYS A 67 11.42 9.49 -8.85
CA LYS A 67 11.11 8.22 -9.52
C LYS A 67 10.13 7.35 -8.73
N CYS A 68 10.24 7.33 -7.41
CA CYS A 68 9.29 6.63 -6.55
C CYS A 68 7.88 7.21 -6.71
N LEU A 69 7.74 8.53 -6.77
CA LEU A 69 6.47 9.22 -6.98
C LEU A 69 5.82 8.80 -8.31
N ASP A 70 6.59 8.75 -9.40
CA ASP A 70 6.10 8.30 -10.72
C ASP A 70 5.61 6.85 -10.69
N ILE A 71 6.34 5.97 -10.00
CA ILE A 71 5.96 4.56 -9.83
C ILE A 71 4.69 4.44 -8.97
N GLU A 72 4.61 5.14 -7.84
CA GLU A 72 3.44 5.14 -6.97
C GLU A 72 2.18 5.67 -7.68
N LEU A 73 2.33 6.72 -8.48
CA LEU A 73 1.25 7.27 -9.29
C LEU A 73 0.73 6.25 -10.32
N SER A 74 1.67 5.52 -10.95
CA SER A 74 1.34 4.45 -11.89
C SER A 74 0.60 3.29 -11.21
N ILE A 75 1.09 2.87 -10.04
CA ILE A 75 0.46 1.80 -9.25
C ILE A 75 -0.94 2.22 -8.80
N LEU A 76 -1.13 3.45 -8.34
CA LEU A 76 -2.44 3.97 -7.95
C LEU A 76 -3.43 3.90 -9.13
N GLY A 77 -2.99 4.24 -10.33
CA GLY A 77 -3.78 4.06 -11.56
C GLY A 77 -4.20 2.60 -11.80
N CYS A 78 -3.27 1.66 -11.62
CA CYS A 78 -3.58 0.22 -11.71
C CYS A 78 -4.57 -0.24 -10.62
N VAL A 79 -4.44 0.26 -9.40
CA VAL A 79 -5.34 -0.08 -8.28
C VAL A 79 -6.75 0.41 -8.56
N LEU A 80 -6.91 1.64 -9.07
CA LEU A 80 -8.20 2.19 -9.49
C LEU A 80 -8.84 1.38 -10.62
N ALA A 81 -8.04 0.89 -11.57
CA ALA A 81 -8.53 0.01 -12.64
C ALA A 81 -9.01 -1.34 -12.08
N VAL A 82 -8.24 -1.96 -11.19
CA VAL A 82 -8.62 -3.21 -10.52
C VAL A 82 -9.89 -3.02 -9.68
N TYR A 83 -10.01 -1.89 -8.98
CA TYR A 83 -11.21 -1.55 -8.22
C TYR A 83 -12.46 -1.43 -9.13
N SER A 84 -12.30 -0.81 -10.30
CA SER A 84 -13.38 -0.70 -11.29
C SER A 84 -13.79 -2.08 -11.83
N ILE A 85 -12.81 -2.95 -12.07
CA ILE A 85 -13.05 -4.35 -12.49
C ILE A 85 -13.81 -5.12 -11.40
N MET A 86 -13.40 -5.00 -10.13
CA MET A 86 -14.10 -5.62 -9.00
C MET A 86 -15.57 -5.17 -8.97
N LEU A 87 -15.83 -3.87 -9.09
CA LEU A 87 -17.18 -3.33 -9.09
C LEU A 87 -18.02 -3.87 -10.25
N ALA A 88 -17.43 -4.06 -11.42
CA ALA A 88 -18.10 -4.66 -12.58
C ALA A 88 -18.48 -6.14 -12.36
N PHE A 89 -17.68 -6.90 -11.60
CA PHE A 89 -17.98 -8.30 -11.27
C PHE A 89 -19.06 -8.47 -10.20
N PHE A 90 -19.34 -7.45 -9.40
CA PHE A 90 -20.39 -7.47 -8.38
C PHE A 90 -21.79 -7.34 -9.01
N ASN A 91 -22.21 -8.37 -9.75
CA ASN A 91 -23.61 -8.55 -10.13
C ASN A 91 -24.45 -8.98 -8.91
N LYS A 92 -25.79 -8.91 -9.01
CA LYS A 92 -26.69 -9.19 -7.89
C LYS A 92 -26.56 -10.61 -7.34
N ASP A 93 -26.32 -11.61 -8.18
CA ASP A 93 -26.36 -13.02 -7.79
C ASP A 93 -25.02 -13.48 -7.21
N PHE A 94 -23.91 -13.03 -7.80
CA PHE A 94 -22.58 -13.17 -7.24
C PHE A 94 -22.43 -12.46 -5.89
N MET A 95 -22.97 -11.23 -5.74
CA MET A 95 -23.00 -10.54 -4.44
C MET A 95 -23.81 -11.32 -3.40
N LYS A 96 -24.98 -11.87 -3.76
CA LYS A 96 -25.76 -12.73 -2.84
C LYS A 96 -25.00 -14.00 -2.47
N CYS A 97 -24.27 -14.60 -3.42
CA CYS A 97 -23.43 -15.77 -3.16
C CYS A 97 -22.33 -15.45 -2.14
N LEU A 98 -21.60 -14.35 -2.35
CA LEU A 98 -20.55 -13.88 -1.44
C LEU A 98 -21.08 -13.40 -0.07
N LEU A 99 -22.32 -12.93 0.00
CA LEU A 99 -23.01 -12.59 1.25
C LEU A 99 -23.40 -13.83 2.07
N LYS A 100 -23.87 -14.89 1.39
CA LYS A 100 -24.23 -16.16 2.02
C LYS A 100 -22.99 -16.94 2.48
N SER A 101 -21.89 -16.81 1.76
CA SER A 101 -20.60 -17.39 2.14
C SER A 101 -20.01 -16.65 3.33
N LYS A 102 -19.80 -17.36 4.44
CA LYS A 102 -19.15 -16.82 5.65
C LYS A 102 -17.71 -17.34 5.73
N SER A 103 -16.78 -16.44 6.00
CA SER A 103 -15.40 -16.77 6.37
C SER A 103 -15.14 -16.18 7.75
N GLY A 104 -15.32 -17.00 8.79
CA GLY A 104 -15.30 -16.55 10.19
C GLY A 104 -16.53 -15.72 10.56
N ASN A 105 -16.33 -14.56 11.21
CA ASN A 105 -17.40 -13.68 11.71
C ASN A 105 -17.92 -12.65 10.70
N LYS A 106 -17.29 -12.51 9.52
CA LYS A 106 -17.71 -11.55 8.48
C LYS A 106 -18.14 -12.27 7.20
N SER A 107 -18.99 -11.62 6.41
CA SER A 107 -19.32 -12.10 5.06
C SER A 107 -18.07 -12.00 4.16
N VAL A 108 -17.95 -12.94 3.22
CA VAL A 108 -16.83 -12.93 2.26
C VAL A 108 -16.86 -11.67 1.40
N LEU A 109 -18.07 -11.17 1.06
CA LEU A 109 -18.24 -9.91 0.34
C LEU A 109 -17.60 -8.73 1.08
N LYS A 110 -17.91 -8.57 2.38
CA LYS A 110 -17.39 -7.45 3.18
C LYS A 110 -15.87 -7.52 3.29
N ARG A 111 -15.30 -8.72 3.39
CA ARG A 111 -13.85 -8.91 3.40
C ARG A 111 -13.20 -8.40 2.11
N TYR A 112 -13.75 -8.72 0.93
CA TYR A 112 -13.20 -8.24 -0.33
C TYR A 112 -13.34 -6.72 -0.46
N VAL A 113 -14.55 -6.17 -0.22
CA VAL A 113 -14.80 -4.72 -0.30
C VAL A 113 -13.85 -3.94 0.61
N SER A 114 -13.81 -4.28 1.90
CA SER A 114 -12.94 -3.60 2.85
C SER A 114 -11.45 -3.75 2.53
N TYR A 115 -11.02 -4.89 1.96
CA TYR A 115 -9.63 -5.07 1.53
C TYR A 115 -9.28 -4.13 0.38
N TYR A 116 -10.11 -4.07 -0.66
CA TYR A 116 -9.85 -3.21 -1.81
C TYR A 116 -9.92 -1.72 -1.46
N GLU A 117 -10.86 -1.32 -0.61
CA GLU A 117 -10.90 0.03 -0.02
C GLU A 117 -9.62 0.32 0.76
N SER A 118 -9.20 -0.60 1.62
CA SER A 118 -7.99 -0.44 2.43
C SER A 118 -6.75 -0.27 1.55
N ILE A 119 -6.60 -1.08 0.51
CA ILE A 119 -5.47 -0.99 -0.44
C ILE A 119 -5.51 0.32 -1.23
N LEU A 120 -6.68 0.78 -1.67
CA LEU A 120 -6.80 2.06 -2.38
C LEU A 120 -6.31 3.23 -1.51
N PHE A 121 -6.76 3.28 -0.26
CA PHE A 121 -6.30 4.28 0.70
C PHE A 121 -4.82 4.14 1.05
N LEU A 122 -4.29 2.92 1.07
CA LEU A 122 -2.88 2.66 1.35
C LEU A 122 -1.97 3.33 0.32
N TYR A 123 -2.23 3.10 -0.97
CA TYR A 123 -1.46 3.72 -2.05
C TYR A 123 -1.66 5.23 -2.12
N PHE A 124 -2.87 5.71 -1.82
CA PHE A 124 -3.12 7.15 -1.73
C PHE A 124 -2.31 7.82 -0.62
N ILE A 125 -2.27 7.23 0.58
CA ILE A 125 -1.45 7.72 1.70
C ILE A 125 0.04 7.68 1.32
N GLY A 126 0.50 6.58 0.71
CA GLY A 126 1.87 6.44 0.21
C GLY A 126 2.26 7.58 -0.73
N LEU A 127 1.42 7.84 -1.75
CA LEU A 127 1.63 8.92 -2.70
C LEU A 127 1.68 10.30 -2.03
N CYS A 128 0.78 10.57 -1.08
CA CYS A 128 0.80 11.82 -0.33
C CYS A 128 2.08 11.97 0.50
N MET A 129 2.52 10.91 1.17
CA MET A 129 3.75 10.91 1.96
C MET A 129 4.98 11.16 1.07
N THR A 130 5.10 10.44 -0.05
CA THR A 130 6.18 10.63 -1.03
C THR A 130 6.17 12.05 -1.61
N GLY A 131 4.98 12.59 -1.91
CA GLY A 131 4.83 13.98 -2.34
C GLY A 131 5.31 15.00 -1.30
N ILE A 132 5.02 14.77 -0.01
CA ILE A 132 5.52 15.61 1.09
C ILE A 132 7.06 15.53 1.16
N TYR A 133 7.64 14.32 1.06
CA TYR A 133 9.10 14.16 1.03
C TYR A 133 9.73 14.93 -0.13
N MET A 134 9.16 14.83 -1.34
CA MET A 134 9.64 15.56 -2.51
C MET A 134 9.59 17.08 -2.28
N LEU A 135 8.50 17.60 -1.71
CA LEU A 135 8.37 19.02 -1.40
C LEU A 135 9.42 19.46 -0.38
N VAL A 136 9.59 18.72 0.71
CA VAL A 136 10.59 19.02 1.75
C VAL A 136 12.00 19.05 1.17
N LEU A 137 12.37 18.06 0.35
CA LEU A 137 13.68 18.01 -0.30
C LEU A 137 13.90 19.17 -1.28
N SER A 138 12.84 19.67 -1.92
CA SER A 138 12.94 20.81 -2.84
C SER A 138 13.33 22.12 -2.14
N PHE A 139 13.15 22.21 -0.82
CA PHE A 139 13.55 23.37 -0.02
C PHE A 139 14.95 23.22 0.60
N ILE A 140 15.55 22.03 0.56
CA ILE A 140 16.85 21.77 1.17
C ILE A 140 17.94 22.04 0.13
N PRO A 141 18.88 22.97 0.39
CA PRO A 141 20.00 23.21 -0.52
C PRO A 141 20.92 21.97 -0.57
N SER A 142 21.57 21.74 -1.71
CA SER A 142 22.44 20.57 -1.92
C SER A 142 23.59 20.48 -0.92
N ASP A 143 24.07 21.63 -0.44
CA ASP A 143 25.18 21.76 0.52
C ASP A 143 24.71 21.77 1.98
N PHE A 144 23.48 21.31 2.27
CA PHE A 144 22.95 21.32 3.63
C PHE A 144 23.64 20.32 4.54
N VAL A 145 24.04 20.78 5.73
CA VAL A 145 24.79 20.03 6.73
C VAL A 145 24.10 20.24 8.09
N LEU A 146 23.82 19.15 8.83
CA LEU A 146 23.16 19.25 10.16
C LEU A 146 24.14 19.53 11.30
N THR A 147 25.38 19.05 11.19
CA THR A 147 26.40 19.13 12.25
C THR A 147 27.79 19.39 11.66
N ASP A 148 28.75 19.84 12.46
CA ASP A 148 30.12 20.06 11.98
C ASP A 148 30.89 18.77 11.62
N ASN A 149 30.33 17.59 11.95
CA ASN A 149 30.96 16.30 11.69
C ASN A 149 30.34 15.61 10.48
N ASN A 150 31.10 15.55 9.39
CA ASN A 150 30.69 14.92 8.13
C ASN A 150 30.25 13.45 8.30
N ILE A 151 30.94 12.67 9.14
CA ILE A 151 30.58 11.26 9.35
C ILE A 151 29.22 11.17 10.05
N LEU A 152 28.96 12.04 11.01
CA LEU A 152 27.70 12.07 11.74
C LEU A 152 26.55 12.48 10.81
N ASN A 153 26.78 13.45 9.90
CA ASN A 153 25.80 13.84 8.89
C ASN A 153 25.46 12.69 7.94
N SER A 154 26.46 11.96 7.42
CA SER A 154 26.21 10.81 6.55
C SER A 154 25.41 9.71 7.26
N ILE A 155 25.72 9.43 8.53
CA ILE A 155 24.95 8.46 9.33
C ILE A 155 23.50 8.92 9.51
N LEU A 156 23.27 10.18 9.89
CA LEU A 156 21.92 10.73 10.05
C LEU A 156 21.14 10.70 8.73
N ALA A 157 21.77 11.08 7.62
CA ALA A 157 21.18 11.02 6.29
C ALA A 157 20.80 9.59 5.92
N SER A 158 21.72 8.63 6.07
CA SER A 158 21.42 7.21 5.83
C SER A 158 20.26 6.70 6.68
N VAL A 159 20.16 7.08 7.96
CA VAL A 159 19.03 6.67 8.82
C VAL A 159 17.70 7.23 8.29
N LEU A 160 17.64 8.51 7.93
CA LEU A 160 16.42 9.12 7.38
C LEU A 160 16.02 8.51 6.04
N ILE A 161 17.00 8.30 5.15
CA ILE A 161 16.80 7.65 3.84
C ILE A 161 16.33 6.21 4.04
N PHE A 162 16.89 5.48 4.99
CA PHE A 162 16.49 4.11 5.32
C PHE A 162 15.01 4.03 5.70
N VAL A 163 14.54 4.92 6.59
CA VAL A 163 13.13 4.94 7.00
C VAL A 163 12.23 5.12 5.79
N TYR A 164 12.53 6.09 4.92
CA TYR A 164 11.75 6.33 3.71
C TYR A 164 11.77 5.13 2.74
N ILE A 165 12.96 4.62 2.37
CA ILE A 165 13.08 3.50 1.42
C ILE A 165 12.39 2.24 1.95
N SER A 166 12.51 1.97 3.26
CA SER A 166 11.86 0.81 3.88
C SER A 166 10.33 0.87 3.75
N TYR A 167 9.76 2.06 3.90
CA TYR A 167 8.33 2.33 3.72
C TYR A 167 7.90 2.20 2.26
N THR A 168 8.61 2.80 1.31
CA THR A 168 8.29 2.74 -0.12
C THR A 168 8.38 1.32 -0.68
N ILE A 169 9.43 0.55 -0.34
CA ILE A 169 9.55 -0.85 -0.78
C ILE A 169 8.39 -1.70 -0.24
N ARG A 170 7.94 -1.43 0.99
CA ARG A 170 6.77 -2.09 1.57
C ARG A 170 5.50 -1.83 0.78
N ILE A 171 5.25 -0.58 0.41
CA ILE A 171 4.11 -0.22 -0.44
C ILE A 171 4.17 -0.98 -1.76
N PHE A 172 5.33 -1.02 -2.41
CA PHE A 172 5.48 -1.75 -3.68
C PHE A 172 5.26 -3.26 -3.52
N TYR A 173 5.66 -3.83 -2.39
CA TYR A 173 5.47 -5.25 -2.12
C TYR A 173 3.97 -5.63 -2.05
N GLU A 174 3.11 -4.73 -1.55
CA GLU A 174 1.68 -5.00 -1.43
C GLU A 174 0.95 -5.13 -2.77
N VAL A 175 1.58 -4.75 -3.89
CA VAL A 175 1.04 -5.01 -5.24
C VAL A 175 0.82 -6.51 -5.45
N LYS A 176 1.68 -7.35 -4.86
CA LYS A 176 1.54 -8.81 -4.87
C LYS A 176 0.20 -9.26 -4.28
N GLY A 177 -0.18 -8.68 -3.13
CA GLY A 177 -1.44 -9.00 -2.44
C GLY A 177 -2.64 -8.62 -3.30
N LEU A 178 -2.59 -7.43 -3.91
CA LEU A 178 -3.63 -6.94 -4.80
C LEU A 178 -3.86 -7.88 -5.99
N ILE A 179 -2.78 -8.30 -6.67
CA ILE A 179 -2.84 -9.23 -7.80
C ILE A 179 -3.46 -10.56 -7.36
N TYR A 180 -2.96 -11.13 -6.25
CA TYR A 180 -3.44 -12.42 -5.75
C TYR A 180 -4.94 -12.40 -5.43
N ASN A 181 -5.39 -11.39 -4.67
CA ASN A 181 -6.79 -11.27 -4.28
C ASN A 181 -7.71 -11.02 -5.48
N THR A 182 -7.24 -10.31 -6.49
CA THR A 182 -7.98 -10.10 -7.75
C THR A 182 -8.14 -11.38 -8.56
N ILE A 183 -7.07 -12.19 -8.66
CA ILE A 183 -7.17 -13.50 -9.32
C ILE A 183 -8.12 -14.41 -8.57
N MET A 184 -8.10 -14.41 -7.24
CA MET A 184 -9.01 -15.22 -6.43
C MET A 184 -10.47 -14.78 -6.61
N LEU A 185 -10.73 -13.47 -6.62
CA LEU A 185 -12.05 -12.92 -6.88
C LEU A 185 -12.57 -13.33 -8.27
N PHE A 186 -11.72 -13.22 -9.29
CA PHE A 186 -12.05 -13.60 -10.67
C PHE A 186 -12.36 -15.11 -10.80
N ARG A 187 -11.58 -15.96 -10.12
CA ARG A 187 -11.87 -17.40 -10.08
C ARG A 187 -13.20 -17.69 -9.41
N ALA A 188 -13.53 -16.97 -8.33
CA ALA A 188 -14.80 -17.11 -7.64
C ALA A 188 -15.99 -16.67 -8.51
N SER A 189 -15.86 -15.57 -9.26
CA SER A 189 -16.93 -15.11 -10.16
C SER A 189 -17.19 -16.09 -11.31
N ILE A 190 -16.13 -16.67 -11.88
CA ILE A 190 -16.28 -17.71 -12.91
C ILE A 190 -16.96 -18.95 -12.33
N ALA A 191 -16.52 -19.42 -11.15
CA ALA A 191 -17.09 -20.62 -10.54
C ALA A 191 -18.59 -20.46 -10.26
N GLU A 192 -19.05 -19.26 -9.93
CA GLU A 192 -20.47 -18.96 -9.71
C GLU A 192 -21.29 -19.08 -11.00
N GLN A 193 -20.78 -18.59 -12.13
CA GLN A 193 -21.45 -18.74 -13.44
C GLN A 193 -21.64 -20.19 -13.88
N PHE A 194 -20.83 -21.12 -13.37
CA PHE A 194 -20.95 -22.56 -13.65
C PHE A 194 -21.79 -23.33 -12.62
N MET A 195 -22.24 -22.68 -11.53
CA MET A 195 -23.11 -23.27 -10.52
C MET A 195 -24.59 -22.90 -10.70
N GLU A 196 -24.92 -22.04 -11.67
CA GLU A 196 -26.27 -21.86 -12.22
C GLU A 196 -26.59 -22.92 -13.29
#